data_AF-A0A7X7PKS3-F1
#
_entry.id   AF-A0A7X7PKS3-F1
#
_cell.length_a   1.000
_cell.length_b   1.000
_cell.length_c   1.000
_cell.angle_alpha   90.00
_cell.angle_beta   90.00
_cell.angle_gamma   90.00
#
_symmetry.space_group_name_H-M   'P 1'
#
loop_
_entity.id
_entity.type
_entity.pdbx_description
1 polymer ?
#
loop_
_entity_poly.entity_id
_entity_poly.type
_entity_poly.pdbx_seq_one_letter_code
_entity_poly.pdbx_strand_id
1 'polypeptide(L)'
;MFDGEVVAASSADVRPADLGQSLSGLFRVAERAAVATGATPAMQIVVDTVDGAVAAVRQDGHAVVAVLRPHPPRVGLLLYELRRALYDSTMDDE
;
A
#
# COMPACT_ATOMS: atom_id res chain seq x y z
N MET A 1 -13.44 2.09 -2.37
CA MET A 1 -12.78 1.03 -1.58
C MET A 1 -11.70 0.45 -2.47
N PHE A 2 -10.44 0.35 -2.01
CA PHE A 2 -9.37 -0.29 -2.78
C PHE A 2 -9.68 -1.77 -2.98
N ASP A 3 -9.69 -2.24 -4.23
CA ASP A 3 -10.10 -3.60 -4.61
C ASP A 3 -8.94 -4.51 -5.03
N GLY A 4 -7.76 -3.95 -5.26
CA GLY A 4 -6.55 -4.69 -5.65
C GLY A 4 -6.30 -4.72 -7.15
N GLU A 5 -7.08 -3.98 -7.96
CA GLU A 5 -6.78 -3.78 -9.38
C GLU A 5 -5.46 -3.00 -9.56
N VAL A 6 -4.69 -3.38 -10.58
CA VAL A 6 -3.39 -2.76 -10.88
C VAL A 6 -3.53 -1.89 -12.12
N VAL A 7 -3.41 -0.58 -11.93
CA VAL A 7 -3.40 0.42 -13.00
C VAL A 7 -2.01 0.63 -13.61
N ALA A 8 -0.95 0.53 -12.82
CA ALA A 8 0.43 0.66 -13.26
C ALA A 8 1.39 -0.13 -12.36
N ALA A 9 2.47 -0.65 -12.94
CA ALA A 9 3.52 -1.34 -12.18
C ALA A 9 4.88 -1.24 -12.91
N SER A 10 5.95 -1.10 -12.15
CA SER A 10 7.33 -1.04 -12.65
C SER A 10 8.22 -2.18 -12.12
N SER A 11 7.66 -3.12 -11.36
CA SER A 11 8.42 -4.20 -10.73
C SER A 11 8.59 -5.42 -11.64
N ALA A 12 9.83 -5.93 -11.75
CA ALA A 12 10.15 -7.16 -12.47
C ALA A 12 10.01 -8.44 -11.60
N ASP A 13 10.17 -8.31 -10.27
CA ASP A 13 10.41 -9.47 -9.38
C ASP A 13 9.19 -9.92 -8.55
N VAL A 14 8.02 -9.36 -8.83
CA VAL A 14 6.75 -9.76 -8.21
C VAL A 14 5.65 -9.75 -9.26
N ARG A 15 4.64 -10.60 -9.05
CA ARG A 15 3.39 -10.55 -9.83
C ARG A 15 2.49 -9.44 -9.25
N PRO A 16 2.29 -8.31 -9.96
CA PRO A 16 1.60 -7.16 -9.37
C PRO A 16 0.16 -7.46 -8.95
N ALA A 17 -0.56 -8.28 -9.72
CA ALA A 17 -1.94 -8.64 -9.42
C ALA A 17 -2.07 -9.41 -8.09
N ASP A 18 -1.18 -10.38 -7.83
CA ASP A 18 -1.18 -11.14 -6.57
C ASP A 18 -0.92 -10.23 -5.37
N LEU A 19 -0.02 -9.26 -5.55
CA LEU A 19 0.31 -8.29 -4.51
C LEU A 19 -0.87 -7.34 -4.23
N GLY A 20 -1.51 -6.82 -5.28
CA GLY A 20 -2.69 -5.98 -5.19
C GLY A 20 -3.84 -6.68 -4.46
N GLN A 21 -4.13 -7.93 -4.84
CA GLN A 21 -5.16 -8.75 -4.18
C GLN A 21 -4.84 -9.03 -2.71
N SER A 22 -3.58 -9.38 -2.41
CA SER A 22 -3.16 -9.66 -1.03
C SER A 22 -3.30 -8.42 -0.13
N LEU A 23 -2.90 -7.24 -0.64
CA LEU A 23 -3.01 -5.98 0.09
C LEU A 23 -4.46 -5.53 0.26
N SER A 24 -5.30 -5.72 -0.75
CA SER A 24 -6.75 -5.47 -0.67
C SER A 24 -7.37 -6.28 0.48
N GLY A 25 -7.03 -7.56 0.57
CA GLY A 25 -7.42 -8.42 1.70
C GLY A 25 -6.98 -7.87 3.06
N LEU A 26 -5.72 -7.47 3.19
CA LEU A 26 -5.19 -6.91 4.45
C LEU A 26 -5.89 -5.61 4.86
N PHE A 27 -6.13 -4.69 3.91
CA PHE A 27 -6.86 -3.47 4.20
C PHE A 27 -8.29 -3.74 4.65
N ARG A 28 -8.98 -4.73 4.05
CA ARG A 28 -10.34 -5.13 4.49
C ARG A 28 -10.34 -5.71 5.90
N VAL A 29 -9.33 -6.49 6.26
CA VAL A 29 -9.17 -7.01 7.63
C VAL A 29 -8.91 -5.86 8.61
N ALA A 30 -8.00 -4.94 8.29
CA ALA A 30 -7.70 -3.78 9.11
C ALA A 30 -8.93 -2.87 9.30
N GLU A 31 -9.73 -2.68 8.25
CA GLU A 31 -10.96 -1.90 8.28
C GLU A 31 -12.03 -2.55 9.18
N ARG A 32 -12.22 -3.86 9.09
CA ARG A 32 -13.12 -4.59 10.01
C ARG A 32 -12.68 -4.46 11.47
N ALA A 33 -11.37 -4.56 11.72
CA ALA A 33 -10.82 -4.39 13.07
C ALA A 33 -11.02 -2.97 13.60
N ALA A 34 -10.82 -1.96 12.75
CA ALA A 34 -11.05 -0.56 13.09
C ALA A 34 -12.52 -0.31 13.45
N VAL A 35 -13.46 -0.81 12.63
CA VAL A 35 -14.91 -0.73 12.92
C VAL A 35 -15.26 -1.40 14.25
N ALA A 36 -14.73 -2.61 14.50
CA ALA A 36 -15.00 -3.35 15.73
C ALA A 36 -14.46 -2.67 16.99
N THR A 37 -13.42 -1.84 16.86
CA THR A 37 -12.73 -1.18 17.99
C THR A 37 -13.02 0.32 18.09
N GLY A 38 -13.78 0.90 17.15
CA GLY A 38 -13.96 2.35 17.05
C GLY A 38 -12.70 3.13 16.66
N ALA A 39 -11.66 2.43 16.18
CA ALA A 39 -10.42 3.05 15.73
C ALA A 39 -10.54 3.61 14.31
N THR A 40 -9.59 4.45 13.93
CA THR A 40 -9.47 4.93 12.55
C THR A 40 -8.97 3.81 11.63
N PRO A 41 -9.55 3.64 10.43
CA PRO A 41 -9.04 2.67 9.46
C PRO A 41 -7.58 2.91 9.11
N ALA A 42 -6.82 1.81 8.93
CA ALA A 42 -5.43 1.91 8.52
C ALA A 42 -5.32 2.53 7.12
N MET A 43 -4.54 3.60 7.00
CA MET A 43 -4.22 4.25 5.72
C MET A 43 -2.89 3.78 5.12
N GLN A 44 -2.10 3.07 5.94
CA GLN A 44 -0.83 2.51 5.55
C GLN A 44 -0.66 1.12 6.15
N ILE A 45 0.00 0.23 5.41
CA ILE A 45 0.39 -1.10 5.87
C ILE A 45 1.87 -1.27 5.52
N VAL A 46 2.64 -1.77 6.49
CA VAL A 46 4.03 -2.21 6.28
C VAL A 46 4.10 -3.66 6.72
N VAL A 47 4.57 -4.52 5.82
CA VAL A 47 4.78 -5.94 6.06
C VAL A 47 6.26 -6.23 5.92
N ASP A 48 6.89 -6.54 7.04
CA ASP A 48 8.29 -6.96 7.06
C ASP A 48 8.38 -8.43 6.68
N THR A 49 9.34 -8.74 5.81
CA THR A 49 9.60 -10.10 5.33
C THR A 49 11.07 -10.43 5.58
N VAL A 50 11.42 -11.71 5.46
CA VAL A 50 12.81 -12.16 5.63
C VAL A 50 13.75 -11.44 4.66
N ASP A 51 13.29 -11.17 3.44
CA ASP A 51 14.11 -10.63 2.35
C ASP A 51 13.99 -9.11 2.18
N GLY A 52 13.12 -8.45 2.95
CA GLY A 52 12.80 -7.05 2.70
C GLY A 52 11.50 -6.57 3.34
N ALA A 53 10.77 -5.72 2.64
CA ALA A 53 9.47 -5.22 3.10
C ALA A 53 8.51 -4.96 1.93
N VAL A 54 7.22 -5.00 2.22
CA VAL A 54 6.15 -4.46 1.38
C VAL A 54 5.50 -3.32 2.12
N ALA A 55 5.40 -2.15 1.49
CA ALA A 55 4.70 -1.00 2.03
C ALA A 55 3.57 -0.60 1.08
N ALA A 56 2.41 -0.26 1.63
CA ALA A 56 1.28 0.23 0.88
C ALA A 56 0.67 1.44 1.59
N VAL A 57 0.32 2.47 0.82
CA VAL A 57 -0.44 3.63 1.28
C VAL A 57 -1.69 3.71 0.42
N ARG A 58 -2.85 3.93 1.06
CA ARG A 58 -4.14 4.09 0.37
C ARG A 58 -4.77 5.44 0.67
N GLN A 59 -5.52 5.97 -0.30
CA GLN A 59 -6.33 7.18 -0.18
C GLN A 59 -7.41 7.15 -1.27
N ASP A 60 -8.65 7.51 -0.91
CA ASP A 60 -9.77 7.70 -1.86
C ASP A 60 -10.02 6.53 -2.84
N GLY A 61 -9.79 5.29 -2.38
CA GLY A 61 -9.96 4.08 -3.19
C GLY A 61 -8.73 3.66 -3.99
N HIS A 62 -7.73 4.54 -4.10
CA HIS A 62 -6.45 4.29 -4.74
C HIS A 62 -5.39 3.84 -3.73
N ALA A 63 -4.36 3.15 -4.21
CA ALA A 63 -3.21 2.79 -3.40
C ALA A 63 -1.92 2.79 -4.21
N VAL A 64 -0.83 3.20 -3.57
CA VAL A 64 0.53 3.03 -4.10
C VAL A 64 1.27 2.04 -3.22
N VAL A 65 1.97 1.11 -3.88
CA VAL A 65 2.64 -0.02 -3.24
C VAL A 65 4.11 -0.02 -3.64
N ALA A 66 4.99 -0.27 -2.66
CA ALA A 66 6.39 -0.55 -2.90
C ALA A 66 6.79 -1.90 -2.32
N VAL A 67 7.63 -2.60 -3.08
CA VAL A 67 8.37 -3.79 -2.63
C VAL A 67 9.83 -3.37 -2.51
N LEU A 68 10.45 -3.67 -1.37
CA LEU A 68 11.83 -3.27 -1.09
C LEU A 68 12.66 -4.50 -0.79
N ARG A 69 13.78 -4.62 -1.50
CA ARG A 69 14.81 -5.63 -1.25
C ARG A 69 16.18 -4.96 -1.43
N PRO A 70 17.10 -5.04 -0.45
CA PRO A 70 16.90 -5.60 0.89
C PRO A 70 15.98 -4.71 1.76
N HIS A 71 15.79 -5.07 3.02
CA HIS A 71 14.99 -4.29 3.97
C HIS A 71 15.52 -2.83 4.07
N PRO A 72 14.66 -1.81 3.90
CA PRO A 72 15.12 -0.43 3.85
C PRO A 72 15.53 0.07 5.24
N PRO A 73 16.66 0.80 5.38
CA PRO A 73 17.04 1.39 6.66
C PRO A 73 16.12 2.54 7.09
N ARG A 74 15.21 3.02 6.22
CA ARG A 74 14.38 4.22 6.43
C ARG A 74 12.94 4.04 5.90
N VAL A 75 12.14 3.24 6.59
CA VAL A 75 10.71 3.04 6.27
C VAL A 75 9.93 4.37 6.23
N GLY A 76 10.27 5.35 7.08
CA GLY A 76 9.60 6.66 7.09
C GLY A 76 9.75 7.45 5.79
N LEU A 77 10.94 7.44 5.18
CA LEU A 77 11.19 8.14 3.91
C LEU A 77 10.40 7.48 2.77
N LEU A 78 10.35 6.15 2.77
CA LEU A 78 9.53 5.41 1.82
C LEU A 78 8.05 5.78 1.92
N LEU A 79 7.49 5.77 3.13
CA LEU A 79 6.08 6.10 3.34
C LEU A 79 5.76 7.54 2.90
N TYR A 80 6.71 8.46 3.06
CA TYR A 80 6.60 9.81 2.55
C TYR A 80 6.52 9.84 1.01
N GLU A 81 7.43 9.16 0.31
CA GLU A 81 7.42 9.07 -1.15
C GLU A 81 6.16 8.41 -1.69
N LEU A 82 5.65 7.36 -1.02
CA LEU A 82 4.40 6.70 -1.42
C LEU A 82 3.18 7.60 -1.29
N ARG A 83 3.09 8.38 -0.19
CA ARG A 83 2.01 9.37 -0.01
C ARG A 83 2.09 10.45 -1.07
N ARG A 84 3.30 10.94 -1.35
CA ARG A 84 3.51 11.97 -2.37
C ARG A 84 3.11 11.48 -3.75
N ALA A 85 3.56 10.29 -4.14
CA ALA A 85 3.20 9.69 -5.42
C ALA A 85 1.68 9.49 -5.55
N LEU A 86 1.02 9.07 -4.46
CA LEU A 86 -0.44 8.92 -4.44
C LEU A 86 -1.15 10.27 -4.60
N TYR A 87 -0.70 11.30 -3.88
CA TYR A 87 -1.26 12.65 -3.97
C TYR A 87 -1.12 13.22 -5.39
N ASP A 88 0.09 13.13 -5.97
CA ASP A 88 0.36 13.61 -7.31
C ASP A 88 -0.52 12.87 -8.35
N SER A 89 -0.69 11.54 -8.20
CA SER A 89 -1.53 10.74 -9.10
C SER A 89 -3.02 11.06 -9.04
N THR A 90 -3.51 11.58 -7.91
CA THR A 90 -4.93 11.95 -7.74
C THR A 90 -5.23 13.39 -8.18
N MET A 91 -4.22 14.24 -8.32
CA MET A 91 -4.37 15.64 -8.77
C MET A 91 -4.42 15.77 -10.29
N ASP A 92 -3.85 14.82 -11.04
CA ASP A 92 -3.90 14.82 -12.51
C ASP A 92 -5.30 14.50 -13.08
N ASP A 93 -6.23 14.04 -12.23
CA ASP A 93 -7.60 13.68 -12.58
C ASP A 93 -8.66 14.79 -12.30
N GLU A 94 -8.26 15.95 -11.75
CA GLU A 94 -9.12 17.15 -11.50
C GLU A 94 -8.90 18.27 -12.52
#